data_AF-A0A7S0B655-F1
#
_entry.id   AF-A0A7S0B655-F1
#
_cell.length_a   1.000
_cell.length_b   1.000
_cell.length_c   1.000
_cell.angle_alpha   90.00
_cell.angle_beta   90.00
_cell.angle_gamma   90.00
#
_symmetry.space_group_name_H-M   'P 1'
#
loop_
_entity.id
_entity.type
_entity.pdbx_description
1 polymer ?
#
loop_
_entity_poly.entity_id
_entity_poly.type
_entity_poly.pdbx_seq_one_letter_code
_entity_poly.pdbx_strand_id
1 'polypeptide(L)'
;KLPFAWPKAAGYAVSGATHGAVAMPGSRDRSSSEAWFEELFGFRERDYQETRANLQVSGEVLTSKVNGRRFQIGHFDLPTLAALRYRCDKSLTSASAGALKFDNAVASTRELHLDPSNAGAVFQAASLFNCLETSQAGRGPEAGVTSYATRSTQGPAAAMACPAAAVYRNYFVNGTGQLNNEVDCLSALGRFVRNEEERYWTMVRGYCLPVMPANFAQLSSMILEDPEFQEQVKSRVQVGIHWDTEVAGGGHQVCQIFCSALPIAHMKQRPAADWAGIAITLLEAAYDATLTAATLIATERNSRVKVYLTTLGAGELGNRRSWIVQALNRALATHADAPLDVMLVHYAEVPPEYYSLEDGRCRTAAPKPSAAGLDSQLEALKNTDAYKCVAAEHGDSEAAMLSAAFAHIDTNGDGVIDRRELMHALTSIDKGFFTATVVNLLFDEADCAGDGVIHYSELVNWLCSEDEDIKDSICRLAH
;
A
#
# COMPACT_ATOMS: atom_id res chain seq x y z
N LYS A 1 -24.92 -31.16 -29.27
CA LYS A 1 -25.74 -32.20 -28.59
C LYS A 1 -25.23 -32.28 -27.16
N LEU A 2 -26.13 -31.95 -26.24
CA LEU A 2 -26.10 -32.00 -24.77
C LEU A 2 -25.17 -31.05 -23.98
N PRO A 3 -25.67 -30.53 -22.84
CA PRO A 3 -25.14 -29.37 -22.09
C PRO A 3 -24.63 -29.76 -20.69
N PHE A 4 -23.96 -28.87 -19.97
CA PHE A 4 -23.85 -29.00 -18.50
C PHE A 4 -24.05 -27.67 -17.80
N ALA A 5 -25.08 -27.65 -16.95
CA ALA A 5 -25.52 -26.55 -16.12
C ALA A 5 -24.95 -26.70 -14.71
N TRP A 6 -24.62 -25.58 -14.06
CA TRP A 6 -24.29 -25.54 -12.64
C TRP A 6 -25.55 -25.64 -11.75
N PRO A 7 -25.52 -26.37 -10.63
CA PRO A 7 -26.66 -26.49 -9.75
C PRO A 7 -26.85 -25.25 -8.86
N LYS A 8 -28.12 -24.84 -8.71
CA LYS A 8 -28.60 -23.83 -7.76
C LYS A 8 -28.50 -24.40 -6.34
N ALA A 9 -27.80 -23.69 -5.45
CA ALA A 9 -27.85 -23.97 -4.01
C ALA A 9 -29.18 -23.49 -3.42
N ALA A 10 -29.80 -24.38 -2.64
CA ALA A 10 -31.11 -24.21 -2.02
C ALA A 10 -31.07 -23.22 -0.85
N GLY A 11 -32.16 -22.45 -0.71
CA GLY A 11 -32.39 -21.56 0.42
C GLY A 11 -32.75 -22.32 1.69
N TYR A 12 -32.17 -21.88 2.81
CA TYR A 12 -32.69 -22.15 4.14
C TYR A 12 -33.11 -20.82 4.77
N ALA A 13 -34.40 -20.72 5.08
CA ALA A 13 -34.96 -19.65 5.90
C ALA A 13 -34.82 -20.06 7.37
N VAL A 14 -34.31 -19.16 8.21
CA VAL A 14 -34.46 -19.24 9.68
C VAL A 14 -34.96 -17.89 10.17
N SER A 15 -36.06 -17.95 10.92
CA SER A 15 -36.79 -16.84 11.50
C SER A 15 -36.20 -16.37 12.84
N GLY A 16 -36.06 -15.05 12.98
CA GLY A 16 -36.44 -14.25 14.16
C GLY A 16 -35.66 -14.39 15.48
N ALA A 17 -34.83 -13.40 15.80
CA ALA A 17 -34.91 -12.63 17.04
C ALA A 17 -33.94 -11.42 17.00
N THR A 18 -34.48 -10.25 17.36
CA THR A 18 -33.82 -8.94 17.48
C THR A 18 -32.65 -8.96 18.45
N HIS A 19 -31.48 -8.42 18.06
CA HIS A 19 -30.55 -7.58 18.85
C HIS A 19 -29.57 -6.90 17.88
N GLY A 20 -29.24 -5.62 18.13
CA GLY A 20 -28.54 -4.75 17.18
C GLY A 20 -27.11 -5.20 16.87
N ALA A 21 -26.87 -5.48 15.59
CA ALA A 21 -25.56 -5.50 14.97
C ALA A 21 -25.76 -5.14 13.50
N VAL A 22 -25.15 -4.03 13.06
CA VAL A 22 -25.00 -3.76 11.63
C VAL A 22 -24.02 -4.80 11.10
N ALA A 23 -24.54 -5.91 10.60
CA ALA A 23 -23.75 -6.92 9.92
C ALA A 23 -23.52 -6.46 8.48
N MET A 24 -22.32 -5.98 8.17
CA MET A 24 -21.87 -5.72 6.79
C MET A 24 -20.78 -6.73 6.43
N PRO A 25 -20.90 -7.52 5.34
CA PRO A 25 -19.96 -8.59 5.03
C PRO A 25 -18.65 -8.06 4.44
N GLY A 26 -17.52 -8.60 4.92
CA GLY A 26 -16.20 -8.47 4.31
C GLY A 26 -15.94 -9.53 3.24
N SER A 27 -15.28 -9.12 2.14
CA SER A 27 -14.11 -9.80 1.57
C SER A 27 -13.55 -8.97 0.40
N ARG A 28 -12.36 -8.40 0.59
CA ARG A 28 -11.43 -7.80 -0.40
C ARG A 28 -12.05 -6.70 -1.30
N ASP A 29 -12.08 -5.47 -0.79
CA ASP A 29 -12.49 -4.18 -1.41
C ASP A 29 -13.54 -4.24 -2.55
N ARG A 30 -14.60 -5.04 -2.41
CA ARG A 30 -15.74 -5.01 -3.33
C ARG A 30 -16.62 -3.79 -3.09
N SER A 31 -17.40 -3.42 -4.12
CA SER A 31 -18.37 -2.34 -4.03
C SER A 31 -19.31 -2.53 -2.83
N SER A 32 -19.36 -1.55 -1.92
CA SER A 32 -20.38 -1.48 -0.88
C SER A 32 -21.66 -0.83 -1.39
N SER A 33 -22.76 -1.01 -0.66
CA SER A 33 -24.05 -0.38 -0.99
C SER A 33 -23.90 1.15 -1.07
N GLU A 34 -24.46 1.77 -2.11
CA GLU A 34 -24.63 3.22 -2.19
C GLU A 34 -25.56 3.77 -1.10
N ALA A 35 -26.27 2.90 -0.37
CA ALA A 35 -27.08 3.29 0.78
C ALA A 35 -26.26 3.76 2.00
N TRP A 36 -24.93 3.53 2.02
CA TRP A 36 -24.09 3.84 3.19
C TRP A 36 -24.22 5.29 3.67
N PHE A 37 -24.35 6.24 2.73
CA PHE A 37 -24.43 7.65 3.05
C PHE A 37 -25.77 7.96 3.74
N GLU A 38 -26.86 7.42 3.20
CA GLU A 38 -28.20 7.58 3.77
C GLU A 38 -28.32 6.90 5.13
N GLU A 39 -27.74 5.70 5.29
CA GLU A 39 -27.70 4.98 6.57
C GLU A 39 -26.92 5.74 7.65
N LEU A 40 -25.82 6.40 7.28
CA LEU A 40 -24.97 7.12 8.21
C LEU A 40 -25.57 8.49 8.59
N PHE A 41 -25.91 9.29 7.59
CA PHE A 41 -26.31 10.69 7.75
C PHE A 41 -27.83 10.90 7.82
N GLY A 42 -28.63 9.88 7.49
CA GLY A 42 -30.10 9.93 7.60
C GLY A 42 -30.79 10.62 6.43
N PHE A 43 -30.08 10.90 5.34
CA PHE A 43 -30.64 11.47 4.11
C PHE A 43 -29.80 11.05 2.90
N ARG A 44 -30.41 11.04 1.71
CA ARG A 44 -29.69 10.73 0.46
C ARG A 44 -28.84 11.89 0.02
N GLU A 45 -27.61 11.60 -0.41
CA GLU A 45 -26.78 12.57 -1.12
C GLU A 45 -27.42 12.93 -2.46
N ARG A 46 -27.55 14.23 -2.72
CA ARG A 46 -28.23 14.77 -3.92
C ARG A 46 -27.43 15.95 -4.48
N ASP A 47 -28.08 17.10 -4.65
CA ASP A 47 -27.42 18.34 -5.02
C ASP A 47 -26.34 18.70 -3.99
N TYR A 48 -25.25 19.30 -4.47
CA TYR A 48 -24.10 19.61 -3.63
C TYR A 48 -24.47 20.59 -2.50
N GLN A 49 -25.27 21.63 -2.80
CA GLN A 49 -25.67 22.63 -1.82
C GLN A 49 -26.73 22.09 -0.87
N GLU A 50 -27.70 21.32 -1.37
CA GLU A 50 -28.69 20.63 -0.53
C GLU A 50 -28.01 19.68 0.47
N THR A 51 -27.07 18.86 -0.02
CA THR A 51 -26.31 17.91 0.81
C THR A 51 -25.51 18.66 1.88
N ARG A 52 -24.77 19.70 1.49
CA ARG A 52 -24.00 20.52 2.43
C ARG A 52 -24.90 21.23 3.45
N ALA A 53 -26.09 21.68 3.05
CA ALA A 53 -27.04 22.33 3.94
C ALA A 53 -27.59 21.40 5.03
N ASN A 54 -27.63 20.09 4.79
CA ASN A 54 -28.02 19.08 5.78
C ASN A 54 -26.91 18.70 6.77
N LEU A 55 -25.70 19.21 6.57
CA LEU A 55 -24.52 18.92 7.38
C LEU A 55 -24.00 20.18 8.07
N GLN A 56 -23.32 19.99 9.20
CA GLN A 56 -22.67 21.08 9.93
C GLN A 56 -21.33 20.62 10.49
N VAL A 57 -20.31 21.46 10.37
CA VAL A 57 -19.02 21.26 11.03
C VAL A 57 -18.87 22.28 12.15
N SER A 58 -18.51 21.81 13.34
CA SER A 58 -18.16 22.65 14.49
C SER A 58 -16.89 22.09 15.13
N GLY A 59 -15.79 22.84 15.03
CA GLY A 59 -14.46 22.32 15.36
C GLY A 59 -14.14 21.09 14.51
N GLU A 60 -13.84 19.98 15.18
CA GLU A 60 -13.51 18.69 14.56
C GLU A 60 -14.68 17.69 14.58
N VAL A 61 -15.91 18.19 14.70
CA VAL A 61 -17.12 17.34 14.70
C VAL A 61 -18.01 17.69 13.52
N LEU A 62 -18.30 16.68 12.70
CA LEU A 62 -19.35 16.73 11.68
C LEU A 62 -20.67 16.26 12.30
N THR A 63 -21.73 17.04 12.12
CA THR A 63 -23.08 16.72 12.61
C THR A 63 -24.05 16.67 11.43
N SER A 64 -24.81 15.60 11.31
CA SER A 64 -25.99 15.59 10.43
C SER A 64 -27.14 16.30 11.12
N LYS A 65 -27.69 17.32 10.46
CA LYS A 65 -28.86 18.07 10.97
C LYS A 65 -30.15 17.27 10.84
N VAL A 66 -30.16 16.22 10.01
CA VAL A 66 -31.36 15.42 9.73
C VAL A 66 -31.60 14.39 10.82
N ASN A 67 -30.55 13.65 11.22
CA ASN A 67 -30.67 12.61 12.24
C ASN A 67 -29.95 12.93 13.57
N GLY A 68 -29.27 14.09 13.67
CA GLY A 68 -28.58 14.53 14.87
C GLY A 68 -27.29 13.79 15.21
N ARG A 69 -26.87 12.81 14.41
CA ARG A 69 -25.64 12.04 14.65
C ARG A 69 -24.40 12.92 14.47
N ARG A 70 -23.40 12.66 15.30
CA ARG A 70 -22.14 13.39 15.38
C ARG A 70 -20.99 12.42 15.10
N PHE A 71 -20.00 12.89 14.36
CA PHE A 71 -18.85 12.11 13.90
C PHE A 71 -17.57 12.93 14.06
N GLN A 72 -16.51 12.30 14.57
CA GLN A 72 -15.22 12.98 14.74
C GLN A 72 -14.45 12.99 13.41
N ILE A 73 -14.24 14.17 12.83
CA ILE A 73 -13.46 14.30 11.58
C ILE A 73 -11.95 14.34 11.85
N GLY A 74 -11.55 14.78 13.05
CA GLY A 74 -10.15 15.09 13.37
C GLY A 74 -9.63 16.34 12.67
N HIS A 75 -8.49 16.85 13.14
CA HIS A 75 -7.81 17.99 12.50
C HIS A 75 -7.42 17.66 11.06
N PHE A 76 -7.75 18.55 10.12
CA PHE A 76 -7.30 18.46 8.73
C PHE A 76 -6.24 19.53 8.44
N ASP A 77 -5.12 19.12 7.85
CA ASP A 77 -4.03 20.02 7.44
C ASP A 77 -3.49 19.63 6.04
N LEU A 78 -2.79 20.56 5.39
CA LEU A 78 -2.17 20.42 4.08
C LEU A 78 -0.67 20.78 4.10
N PRO A 79 0.15 20.15 4.97
CA PRO A 79 1.55 20.52 5.10
C PRO A 79 2.37 20.10 3.88
N THR A 80 3.42 20.86 3.58
CA THR A 80 4.50 20.39 2.70
C THR A 80 5.36 19.36 3.43
N LEU A 81 6.11 18.54 2.69
CA LEU A 81 7.12 17.66 3.27
C LEU A 81 8.13 18.44 4.14
N ALA A 82 8.58 19.61 3.68
CA ALA A 82 9.44 20.49 4.49
C ALA A 82 8.80 20.90 5.82
N ALA A 83 7.50 21.24 5.81
CA ALA A 83 6.79 21.63 7.02
C ALA A 83 6.64 20.46 8.00
N LEU A 84 6.39 19.24 7.51
CA LEU A 84 6.34 18.04 8.33
C LEU A 84 7.69 17.73 8.99
N ARG A 85 8.78 17.77 8.21
CA ARG A 85 10.14 17.57 8.73
C ARG A 85 10.48 18.59 9.81
N TYR A 86 10.17 19.85 9.57
CA TYR A 86 10.36 20.91 10.57
C TYR A 86 9.57 20.67 11.87
N ARG A 87 8.35 20.13 11.79
CA ARG A 87 7.58 19.72 12.99
C ARG A 87 8.25 18.56 13.72
N CYS A 88 8.73 17.56 12.97
CA CYS A 88 9.46 16.42 13.51
C CYS A 88 10.73 16.88 14.25
N ASP A 89 11.56 17.71 13.61
CA ASP A 89 12.82 18.23 14.17
C ASP A 89 12.61 18.99 15.48
N LYS A 90 11.49 19.71 15.61
CA LYS A 90 11.13 20.41 16.85
C LYS A 90 10.67 19.48 17.98
N SER A 91 10.08 18.34 17.64
CA SER A 91 9.54 17.38 18.61
C SER A 91 10.63 16.46 19.17
N LEU A 92 11.74 16.27 18.42
CA LEU A 92 12.91 15.46 18.79
C LEU A 92 13.71 16.08 19.96
N THR A 93 13.20 15.92 21.19
CA THR A 93 13.91 16.29 22.42
C THR A 93 14.52 15.08 23.14
N SER A 94 14.01 13.86 22.90
CA SER A 94 14.59 12.59 23.37
C SER A 94 13.90 11.38 22.71
N ALA A 95 13.90 11.29 21.37
CA ALA A 95 13.24 10.15 20.72
C ALA A 95 13.91 8.83 21.10
N SER A 96 13.10 7.84 21.47
CA SER A 96 13.48 6.44 21.48
C SER A 96 13.92 6.05 20.07
N ALA A 97 15.23 5.94 19.82
CA ALA A 97 15.73 5.31 18.62
C ALA A 97 15.09 3.93 18.48
N GLY A 98 14.49 3.63 17.33
CA GLY A 98 13.87 2.35 17.08
C GLY A 98 14.09 1.94 15.63
N ALA A 99 14.42 0.69 15.36
CA ALA A 99 14.59 0.26 13.97
C ALA A 99 13.21 0.16 13.29
N LEU A 100 13.02 0.87 12.18
CA LEU A 100 11.85 0.70 11.32
C LEU A 100 11.78 -0.76 10.88
N LYS A 101 10.59 -1.32 10.92
CA LYS A 101 10.34 -2.65 10.36
C LYS A 101 9.35 -2.55 9.22
N PHE A 102 9.50 -3.39 8.21
CA PHE A 102 8.72 -3.35 6.98
C PHE A 102 8.30 -4.76 6.57
N ASP A 103 7.01 -4.97 6.29
CA ASP A 103 6.50 -6.19 5.67
C ASP A 103 5.51 -5.87 4.54
N ASN A 104 5.41 -6.73 3.55
CA ASN A 104 4.27 -6.75 2.65
C ASN A 104 3.08 -7.45 3.32
N ALA A 105 1.87 -6.92 3.13
CA ALA A 105 0.65 -7.49 3.69
C ALA A 105 -0.43 -7.61 2.61
N VAL A 106 -1.02 -8.79 2.45
CA VAL A 106 -2.22 -8.96 1.61
C VAL A 106 -3.45 -8.81 2.51
N ALA A 107 -4.16 -7.69 2.37
CA ALA A 107 -5.29 -7.36 3.23
C ALA A 107 -6.24 -6.36 2.58
N SER A 108 -7.48 -6.29 3.08
CA SER A 108 -8.40 -5.21 2.72
C SER A 108 -8.05 -3.94 3.50
N THR A 109 -7.86 -2.83 2.78
CA THR A 109 -7.61 -1.52 3.38
C THR A 109 -8.73 -1.16 4.36
N ARG A 110 -9.99 -1.42 4.00
CA ARG A 110 -11.13 -1.10 4.86
C ARG A 110 -11.15 -1.94 6.14
N GLU A 111 -10.89 -3.25 6.05
CA GLU A 111 -10.85 -4.13 7.22
C GLU A 111 -9.72 -3.73 8.19
N LEU A 112 -8.55 -3.37 7.67
CA LEU A 112 -7.43 -2.89 8.49
C LEU A 112 -7.76 -1.60 9.24
N HIS A 113 -8.48 -0.66 8.61
CA HIS A 113 -8.95 0.54 9.30
C HIS A 113 -9.99 0.22 10.39
N LEU A 114 -10.86 -0.76 10.17
CA LEU A 114 -11.94 -1.07 11.11
C LEU A 114 -11.48 -1.94 12.29
N ASP A 115 -10.34 -2.62 12.17
CA ASP A 115 -9.77 -3.41 13.25
C ASP A 115 -9.33 -2.52 14.44
N PRO A 116 -9.94 -2.68 15.63
CA PRO A 116 -9.57 -1.93 16.83
C PRO A 116 -8.10 -2.08 17.25
N SER A 117 -7.40 -3.14 16.82
CA SER A 117 -5.97 -3.32 17.07
C SER A 117 -5.10 -2.24 16.37
N ASN A 118 -5.68 -1.50 15.43
CA ASN A 118 -5.03 -0.43 14.67
C ASN A 118 -5.44 0.97 15.15
N ALA A 119 -6.02 1.08 16.36
CA ALA A 119 -6.25 2.36 17.01
C ALA A 119 -4.97 3.23 17.03
N GLY A 120 -5.08 4.44 16.49
CA GLY A 120 -3.98 5.39 16.38
C GLY A 120 -2.96 5.08 15.28
N ALA A 121 -3.18 4.07 14.43
CA ALA A 121 -2.32 3.79 13.28
C ALA A 121 -2.43 4.86 12.20
N VAL A 122 -1.43 4.90 11.32
CA VAL A 122 -1.35 5.80 10.16
C VAL A 122 -1.67 5.01 8.90
N PHE A 123 -2.57 5.54 8.08
CA PHE A 123 -2.97 4.95 6.80
C PHE A 123 -2.70 5.93 5.66
N GLN A 124 -1.86 5.51 4.72
CA GLN A 124 -1.73 6.21 3.45
C GLN A 124 -2.91 5.86 2.55
N ALA A 125 -3.68 6.88 2.16
CA ALA A 125 -4.81 6.75 1.25
C ALA A 125 -4.38 7.15 -0.16
N ALA A 126 -4.61 6.26 -1.12
CA ALA A 126 -4.42 6.53 -2.55
C ALA A 126 -5.52 7.47 -3.05
N SER A 127 -5.23 8.76 -3.05
CA SER A 127 -6.14 9.84 -3.41
C SER A 127 -5.62 10.60 -4.64
N LEU A 128 -6.41 11.54 -5.16
CA LEU A 128 -5.93 12.55 -6.11
C LEU A 128 -5.31 13.74 -5.36
N PHE A 129 -4.66 14.65 -6.09
CA PHE A 129 -3.99 15.84 -5.51
C PHE A 129 -4.94 16.86 -4.88
N ASN A 130 -6.26 16.67 -5.00
CA ASN A 130 -7.28 17.43 -4.30
C ASN A 130 -7.80 16.72 -3.03
N CYS A 131 -7.14 15.64 -2.61
CA CYS A 131 -7.53 14.81 -1.45
C CYS A 131 -8.92 14.15 -1.60
N LEU A 132 -9.38 13.90 -2.84
CA LEU A 132 -10.62 13.20 -3.14
C LEU A 132 -10.39 11.95 -3.98
N GLU A 133 -11.32 11.00 -3.85
CA GLU A 133 -11.32 9.72 -4.56
C GLU A 133 -12.27 9.74 -5.77
N THR A 134 -12.30 10.87 -6.49
CA THR A 134 -13.11 11.06 -7.70
C THR A 134 -12.49 10.37 -8.92
N SER A 135 -13.24 10.25 -10.01
CA SER A 135 -12.74 9.74 -11.29
C SER A 135 -12.61 10.87 -12.31
N GLN A 136 -11.70 10.71 -13.28
CA GLN A 136 -11.48 11.72 -14.31
C GLN A 136 -12.75 12.01 -15.13
N ALA A 137 -13.51 10.97 -15.47
CA ALA A 137 -14.76 11.07 -16.23
C ALA A 137 -15.96 11.53 -15.37
N GLY A 138 -15.84 11.55 -14.04
CA GLY A 138 -16.90 11.95 -13.12
C GLY A 138 -17.08 13.46 -13.00
N ARG A 139 -18.07 13.91 -12.21
CA ARG A 139 -18.34 15.35 -12.00
C ARG A 139 -17.43 16.00 -10.93
N GLY A 140 -16.33 15.35 -10.54
CA GLY A 140 -15.45 15.84 -9.49
C GLY A 140 -16.20 15.98 -8.15
N PRO A 141 -15.95 17.04 -7.36
CA PRO A 141 -16.61 17.27 -6.07
C PRO A 141 -18.15 17.32 -6.14
N GLU A 142 -18.69 17.75 -7.28
CA GLU A 142 -20.13 17.87 -7.52
C GLU A 142 -20.85 16.51 -7.51
N ALA A 143 -20.13 15.43 -7.81
CA ALA A 143 -20.68 14.07 -7.78
C ALA A 143 -20.93 13.55 -6.35
N GLY A 144 -20.41 14.24 -5.33
CA GLY A 144 -20.47 13.79 -3.94
C GLY A 144 -19.56 12.59 -3.67
N VAL A 145 -19.74 11.97 -2.51
CA VAL A 145 -18.89 10.87 -2.02
C VAL A 145 -19.59 9.52 -2.02
N THR A 146 -20.91 9.45 -2.23
CA THR A 146 -21.70 8.21 -2.17
C THR A 146 -21.16 7.15 -3.12
N SER A 147 -20.81 7.58 -4.34
CA SER A 147 -20.31 6.70 -5.41
C SER A 147 -18.96 6.04 -5.09
N TYR A 148 -18.22 6.50 -4.05
CA TYR A 148 -16.96 5.88 -3.65
C TYR A 148 -17.16 4.42 -3.26
N ALA A 149 -18.33 4.10 -2.70
CA ALA A 149 -18.74 2.75 -2.38
C ALA A 149 -18.74 1.81 -3.59
N THR A 150 -18.88 2.30 -4.82
CA THR A 150 -18.93 1.43 -6.02
C THR A 150 -17.55 1.08 -6.58
N ARG A 151 -16.49 1.70 -6.07
CA ARG A 151 -15.14 1.59 -6.63
C ARG A 151 -14.30 0.61 -5.82
N SER A 152 -13.75 -0.41 -6.48
CA SER A 152 -12.91 -1.44 -5.86
C SER A 152 -11.43 -1.06 -5.86
N THR A 153 -11.11 0.16 -5.42
CA THR A 153 -9.71 0.64 -5.27
C THR A 153 -9.45 1.06 -3.83
N GLN A 154 -8.18 1.03 -3.41
CA GLN A 154 -7.78 1.26 -2.02
C GLN A 154 -8.09 2.67 -1.51
N GLY A 155 -8.11 3.68 -2.39
CA GLY A 155 -8.51 5.05 -2.05
C GLY A 155 -9.95 5.14 -1.55
N PRO A 156 -10.95 4.82 -2.39
CA PRO A 156 -12.35 4.72 -1.99
C PRO A 156 -12.56 3.83 -0.77
N ALA A 157 -11.84 2.70 -0.65
CA ALA A 157 -11.90 1.86 0.55
C ALA A 157 -11.47 2.59 1.83
N ALA A 158 -10.39 3.37 1.79
CA ALA A 158 -9.94 4.22 2.90
C ALA A 158 -10.94 5.36 3.19
N ALA A 159 -11.51 6.00 2.16
CA ALA A 159 -12.53 7.03 2.34
C ALA A 159 -13.80 6.46 3.01
N MET A 160 -14.21 5.26 2.61
CA MET A 160 -15.33 4.53 3.20
C MET A 160 -15.06 4.04 4.62
N ALA A 161 -13.79 3.88 4.99
CA ALA A 161 -13.40 3.55 6.35
C ALA A 161 -13.49 4.75 7.29
N CYS A 162 -13.34 5.99 6.81
CA CYS A 162 -13.46 7.22 7.60
C CYS A 162 -14.44 8.21 6.93
N PRO A 163 -15.75 7.87 6.91
CA PRO A 163 -16.75 8.55 6.07
C PRO A 163 -16.92 10.04 6.41
N ALA A 164 -16.82 10.41 7.67
CA ALA A 164 -16.95 11.80 8.09
C ALA A 164 -15.81 12.68 7.55
N ALA A 165 -14.58 12.17 7.54
CA ALA A 165 -13.45 12.84 6.93
C ALA A 165 -13.61 12.95 5.40
N ALA A 166 -14.09 11.90 4.73
CA ALA A 166 -14.37 11.97 3.29
C ALA A 166 -15.40 13.07 2.94
N VAL A 167 -16.50 13.13 3.70
CA VAL A 167 -17.51 14.18 3.57
C VAL A 167 -16.95 15.57 3.87
N TYR A 168 -16.13 15.71 4.91
CA TYR A 168 -15.48 16.97 5.24
C TYR A 168 -14.60 17.48 4.09
N ARG A 169 -13.74 16.62 3.53
CA ARG A 169 -12.84 16.99 2.44
C ARG A 169 -13.60 17.44 1.20
N ASN A 170 -14.76 16.86 0.91
CA ASN A 170 -15.59 17.28 -0.23
C ASN A 170 -16.32 18.60 0.05
N TYR A 171 -17.06 18.68 1.16
CA TYR A 171 -18.07 19.73 1.39
C TYR A 171 -17.64 20.91 2.28
N PHE A 172 -16.57 20.76 3.07
CA PHE A 172 -16.24 21.70 4.16
C PHE A 172 -14.78 22.12 4.26
N VAL A 173 -13.85 21.46 3.58
CA VAL A 173 -12.44 21.89 3.55
C VAL A 173 -12.34 23.37 3.17
N ASN A 174 -11.44 24.11 3.82
CA ASN A 174 -11.28 25.56 3.69
C ASN A 174 -12.57 26.38 3.97
N GLY A 175 -13.57 25.80 4.63
CA GLY A 175 -14.85 26.42 4.94
C GLY A 175 -15.87 26.41 3.79
N THR A 176 -15.42 26.25 2.54
CA THR A 176 -16.27 26.31 1.33
C THR A 176 -16.50 24.94 0.69
N GLY A 177 -15.73 23.92 1.06
CA GLY A 177 -15.61 22.69 0.28
C GLY A 177 -14.93 22.94 -1.07
N GLN A 178 -15.01 21.96 -1.96
CA GLN A 178 -14.20 21.93 -3.18
C GLN A 178 -14.96 22.21 -4.49
N LEU A 179 -16.25 22.52 -4.45
CA LEU A 179 -17.05 22.73 -5.68
C LEU A 179 -16.46 23.79 -6.64
N ASN A 180 -16.00 24.92 -6.10
CA ASN A 180 -15.50 26.05 -6.90
C ASN A 180 -14.00 26.30 -6.72
N ASN A 181 -13.40 25.73 -5.67
CA ASN A 181 -12.00 25.93 -5.33
C ASN A 181 -11.45 24.61 -4.78
N GLU A 182 -10.94 23.77 -5.69
CA GLU A 182 -10.35 22.50 -5.33
C GLU A 182 -9.02 22.69 -4.59
N VAL A 183 -8.75 21.78 -3.67
CA VAL A 183 -7.43 21.65 -3.05
C VAL A 183 -6.42 21.27 -4.13
N ASP A 184 -5.23 21.87 -4.06
CA ASP A 184 -4.11 21.54 -4.94
C ASP A 184 -2.86 21.27 -4.09
N CYS A 185 -2.57 19.98 -3.91
CA CYS A 185 -1.38 19.51 -3.19
C CYS A 185 -0.06 19.78 -3.93
N LEU A 186 -0.11 20.26 -5.17
CA LEU A 186 1.06 20.72 -5.93
C LEU A 186 1.16 22.24 -5.98
N SER A 187 0.28 23.00 -5.30
CA SER A 187 0.25 24.46 -5.41
C SER A 187 1.56 25.12 -4.96
N ALA A 188 2.17 24.63 -3.86
CA ALA A 188 3.47 25.12 -3.40
C ALA A 188 4.61 24.79 -4.37
N LEU A 189 4.59 23.59 -4.97
CA LEU A 189 5.53 23.19 -6.00
C LEU A 189 5.35 24.02 -7.29
N GLY A 190 4.11 24.22 -7.72
CA GLY A 190 3.76 25.00 -8.91
C GLY A 190 4.27 26.43 -8.83
N ARG A 191 4.15 27.08 -7.67
CA ARG A 191 4.74 28.40 -7.42
C ARG A 191 6.27 28.39 -7.51
N PHE A 192 6.92 27.38 -6.96
CA PHE A 192 8.38 27.26 -6.97
C PHE A 192 8.95 27.10 -8.38
N VAL A 193 8.34 26.24 -9.20
CA VAL A 193 8.78 26.02 -10.58
C VAL A 193 8.19 27.03 -11.56
N ARG A 194 7.42 28.03 -11.10
CA ARG A 194 6.78 29.03 -11.97
C ARG A 194 5.85 28.42 -13.03
N ASN A 195 5.02 27.47 -12.60
CA ASN A 195 4.12 26.72 -13.48
C ASN A 195 3.13 27.62 -14.23
N GLU A 196 2.73 28.76 -13.68
CA GLU A 196 1.84 29.71 -14.35
C GLU A 196 2.47 30.30 -15.61
N GLU A 197 3.76 30.61 -15.57
CA GLU A 197 4.50 31.16 -16.71
C GLU A 197 5.04 30.08 -17.64
N GLU A 198 5.61 29.02 -17.08
CA GLU A 198 6.27 27.95 -17.83
C GLU A 198 5.28 26.93 -18.42
N ARG A 199 4.03 26.95 -17.95
CA ARG A 199 2.91 26.13 -18.43
C ARG A 199 3.24 24.63 -18.46
N TYR A 200 3.76 24.10 -17.36
CA TYR A 200 4.08 22.68 -17.25
C TYR A 200 2.81 21.82 -17.15
N TRP A 201 1.97 22.06 -16.14
CA TRP A 201 0.74 21.31 -15.90
C TRP A 201 -0.44 22.21 -15.52
N THR A 202 -1.63 21.61 -15.56
CA THR A 202 -2.87 22.16 -15.02
C THR A 202 -3.56 21.10 -14.17
N MET A 203 -4.28 21.53 -13.14
CA MET A 203 -5.07 20.66 -12.28
C MET A 203 -6.49 20.57 -12.82
N VAL A 204 -6.96 19.35 -13.07
CA VAL A 204 -8.33 19.09 -13.52
C VAL A 204 -8.93 18.04 -12.60
N ARG A 205 -9.82 18.44 -11.67
CA ARG A 205 -10.48 17.52 -10.74
C ARG A 205 -9.49 16.68 -9.93
N GLY A 206 -8.42 17.31 -9.45
CA GLY A 206 -7.31 16.65 -8.75
C GLY A 206 -6.29 15.92 -9.65
N TYR A 207 -6.49 15.84 -10.96
CA TYR A 207 -5.51 15.26 -11.90
C TYR A 207 -4.50 16.32 -12.34
N CYS A 208 -3.20 16.04 -12.15
CA CYS A 208 -2.11 16.85 -12.69
C CYS A 208 -1.85 16.44 -14.15
N LEU A 209 -2.24 17.28 -15.11
CA LEU A 209 -2.16 16.98 -16.54
C LEU A 209 -1.24 17.98 -17.26
N PRO A 210 -0.40 17.54 -18.22
CA PRO A 210 0.49 18.42 -18.95
C PRO A 210 -0.29 19.46 -19.76
N VAL A 211 0.11 20.73 -19.69
CA VAL A 211 -0.37 21.77 -20.60
C VAL A 211 0.48 21.74 -21.88
N MET A 212 1.79 21.85 -21.72
CA MET A 212 2.77 21.69 -22.79
C MET A 212 3.63 20.46 -22.51
N PRO A 213 3.36 19.29 -23.16
CA PRO A 213 4.08 18.06 -22.88
C PRO A 213 5.61 18.15 -22.99
N ALA A 214 6.12 19.00 -23.90
CA ALA A 214 7.55 19.22 -24.05
C ALA A 214 8.16 19.94 -22.83
N ASN A 215 7.55 21.03 -22.36
CA ASN A 215 8.02 21.77 -21.19
C ASN A 215 7.98 20.89 -19.94
N PHE A 216 6.91 20.11 -19.77
CA PHE A 216 6.79 19.24 -18.60
C PHE A 216 7.81 18.10 -18.61
N ALA A 217 8.12 17.55 -19.80
CA ALA A 217 9.20 16.57 -19.96
C ALA A 217 10.58 17.19 -19.68
N GLN A 218 10.80 18.44 -20.09
CA GLN A 218 12.02 19.17 -19.75
C GLN A 218 12.19 19.36 -18.25
N LEU A 219 11.13 19.77 -17.53
CA LEU A 219 11.14 19.83 -16.07
C LEU A 219 11.47 18.48 -15.43
N SER A 220 10.86 17.41 -15.94
CA SER A 220 11.15 16.04 -15.50
C SER A 220 12.62 15.65 -15.71
N SER A 221 13.23 16.02 -16.84
CA SER A 221 14.66 15.80 -17.10
C SER A 221 15.55 16.58 -16.12
N MET A 222 15.25 17.87 -15.90
CA MET A 222 16.01 18.70 -14.95
C MET A 222 15.97 18.12 -13.53
N ILE A 223 14.83 17.56 -13.11
CA ILE A 223 14.70 16.89 -11.82
C ILE A 223 15.58 15.62 -11.73
N LEU A 224 15.74 14.87 -12.83
CA LEU A 224 16.61 13.67 -12.82
C LEU A 224 18.09 14.02 -12.82
N GLU A 225 18.47 15.10 -13.50
CA GLU A 225 19.85 15.49 -13.71
C GLU A 225 20.44 16.23 -12.50
N ASP A 226 19.61 16.89 -11.69
CA ASP A 226 20.03 17.69 -10.54
C ASP A 226 19.38 17.17 -9.23
N PRO A 227 20.14 16.41 -8.41
CA PRO A 227 19.65 15.92 -7.11
C PRO A 227 19.30 17.02 -6.10
N GLU A 228 19.96 18.19 -6.15
CA GLU A 228 19.64 19.29 -5.25
C GLU A 228 18.30 19.91 -5.64
N PHE A 229 18.09 20.13 -6.94
CA PHE A 229 16.80 20.58 -7.46
C PHE A 229 15.70 19.54 -7.20
N GLN A 230 15.99 18.24 -7.32
CA GLN A 230 15.08 17.17 -6.96
C GLN A 230 14.62 17.29 -5.50
N GLU A 231 15.52 17.51 -4.54
CA GLU A 231 15.16 17.69 -3.13
C GLU A 231 14.34 18.96 -2.91
N GLN A 232 14.66 20.05 -3.61
CA GLN A 232 13.86 21.29 -3.57
C GLN A 232 12.43 21.06 -4.08
N VAL A 233 12.26 20.27 -5.14
CA VAL A 233 10.93 19.87 -5.64
C VAL A 233 10.22 18.98 -4.63
N LYS A 234 10.88 17.92 -4.15
CA LYS A 234 10.34 16.94 -3.20
C LYS A 234 9.82 17.60 -1.92
N SER A 235 10.61 18.47 -1.33
CA SER A 235 10.31 19.16 -0.07
C SER A 235 9.09 20.09 -0.14
N ARG A 236 8.62 20.46 -1.34
CA ARG A 236 7.48 21.38 -1.55
C ARG A 236 6.16 20.67 -1.90
N VAL A 237 6.18 19.36 -2.08
CA VAL A 237 4.95 18.57 -2.28
C VAL A 237 4.14 18.60 -0.99
N GLN A 238 2.83 18.83 -1.11
CA GLN A 238 1.89 18.78 -0.01
C GLN A 238 1.15 17.45 0.02
N VAL A 239 0.69 17.07 1.22
CA VAL A 239 -0.22 15.94 1.42
C VAL A 239 -1.37 16.40 2.30
N GLY A 240 -2.57 15.84 2.10
CA GLY A 240 -3.68 16.04 3.03
C GLY A 240 -3.52 15.13 4.24
N ILE A 241 -3.77 15.61 5.44
CA ILE A 241 -3.71 14.76 6.66
C ILE A 241 -4.95 15.00 7.50
N HIS A 242 -5.67 13.93 7.81
CA HIS A 242 -6.60 13.88 8.94
C HIS A 242 -5.90 13.16 10.10
N TRP A 243 -5.57 13.87 11.18
CA TRP A 243 -4.70 13.34 12.25
C TRP A 243 -5.38 12.30 13.14
N ASP A 244 -6.64 12.54 13.52
CA ASP A 244 -7.40 11.67 14.43
C ASP A 244 -8.85 11.53 13.95
N THR A 245 -9.04 10.92 12.79
CA THR A 245 -10.38 10.71 12.22
C THR A 245 -11.02 9.43 12.77
N GLU A 246 -12.32 9.50 13.07
CA GLU A 246 -13.13 8.35 13.47
C GLU A 246 -13.32 7.36 12.32
N VAL A 247 -13.12 6.08 12.62
CA VAL A 247 -13.44 5.00 11.70
C VAL A 247 -14.95 4.70 11.72
N ALA A 248 -15.48 4.24 10.59
CA ALA A 248 -16.90 3.94 10.44
C ALA A 248 -17.38 2.98 11.55
N GLY A 249 -18.46 3.36 12.23
CA GLY A 249 -18.97 2.62 13.39
C GLY A 249 -18.51 3.15 14.75
N GLY A 250 -17.57 4.11 14.79
CA GLY A 250 -17.22 4.83 16.02
C GLY A 250 -16.34 4.04 17.00
N GLY A 251 -15.62 3.01 16.53
CA GLY A 251 -14.86 2.10 17.40
C GLY A 251 -13.52 2.66 17.90
N HIS A 252 -12.81 3.43 17.05
CA HIS A 252 -11.52 4.04 17.36
C HIS A 252 -11.18 5.14 16.35
N GLN A 253 -10.01 5.77 16.48
CA GLN A 253 -9.51 6.80 15.57
C GLN A 253 -8.20 6.37 14.92
N VAL A 254 -7.96 6.88 13.71
CA VAL A 254 -6.75 6.65 12.92
C VAL A 254 -6.29 7.96 12.28
N CYS A 255 -5.03 8.00 11.83
CA CYS A 255 -4.51 9.06 11.00
C CYS A 255 -4.62 8.64 9.53
N GLN A 256 -5.20 9.47 8.66
CA GLN A 256 -5.22 9.26 7.22
C GLN A 256 -4.38 10.32 6.50
N ILE A 257 -3.50 9.87 5.61
CA ILE A 257 -2.63 10.71 4.81
C ILE A 257 -2.98 10.52 3.33
N PHE A 258 -3.52 11.57 2.72
CA PHE A 258 -3.98 11.58 1.33
C PHE A 258 -2.84 11.97 0.41
N CYS A 259 -2.35 10.99 -0.34
CA CYS A 259 -1.26 11.15 -1.28
C CYS A 259 -1.72 10.80 -2.69
N SER A 260 -1.08 11.40 -3.68
CA SER A 260 -1.36 11.17 -5.10
C SER A 260 -0.07 10.93 -5.86
N ALA A 261 -0.19 10.28 -7.02
CA ALA A 261 0.86 10.13 -8.01
C ALA A 261 0.47 10.84 -9.31
N LEU A 262 1.40 10.95 -10.27
CA LEU A 262 1.04 11.47 -11.59
C LEU A 262 0.12 10.49 -12.33
N PRO A 263 -0.87 11.00 -13.09
CA PRO A 263 -1.79 10.17 -13.88
C PRO A 263 -1.17 9.73 -15.21
N ILE A 264 -0.05 9.01 -15.17
CA ILE A 264 0.71 8.53 -16.33
C ILE A 264 -0.15 7.82 -17.38
N ALA A 265 -1.14 7.01 -16.96
CA ALA A 265 -2.08 6.33 -17.85
C ALA A 265 -2.90 7.30 -18.73
N HIS A 266 -3.05 8.55 -18.28
CA HIS A 266 -3.79 9.62 -18.96
C HIS A 266 -2.88 10.56 -19.76
N MET A 267 -1.55 10.38 -19.67
CA MET A 267 -0.53 11.24 -20.30
C MET A 267 0.12 10.55 -21.51
N LYS A 268 -0.70 10.09 -22.46
CA LYS A 268 -0.27 9.29 -23.62
C LYS A 268 0.38 10.09 -24.75
N GLN A 269 0.53 11.40 -24.59
CA GLN A 269 1.11 12.29 -25.61
C GLN A 269 2.62 12.06 -25.80
N ARG A 270 3.31 11.49 -24.79
CA ARG A 270 4.73 11.16 -24.82
C ARG A 270 4.99 9.82 -24.12
N PRO A 271 6.14 9.17 -24.35
CA PRO A 271 6.52 7.97 -23.62
C PRO A 271 6.54 8.20 -22.11
N ALA A 272 6.12 7.21 -21.32
CA ALA A 272 6.08 7.35 -19.87
C ALA A 272 7.44 7.74 -19.26
N ALA A 273 8.55 7.29 -19.85
CA ALA A 273 9.90 7.61 -19.39
C ALA A 273 10.19 9.12 -19.32
N ASP A 274 9.57 9.92 -20.20
CA ASP A 274 9.72 11.38 -20.20
C ASP A 274 9.18 12.02 -18.90
N TRP A 275 8.30 11.33 -18.19
CA TRP A 275 7.69 11.77 -16.94
C TRP A 275 8.41 11.23 -15.68
N ALA A 276 9.44 10.40 -15.84
CA ALA A 276 10.02 9.62 -14.75
C ALA A 276 10.55 10.49 -13.61
N GLY A 277 11.24 11.59 -13.91
CA GLY A 277 11.84 12.47 -12.90
C GLY A 277 10.84 13.03 -11.92
N ILE A 278 9.81 13.68 -12.45
CA ILE A 278 8.76 14.23 -11.60
C ILE A 278 7.89 13.12 -10.99
N ALA A 279 7.57 12.04 -11.71
CA ALA A 279 6.75 10.95 -11.18
C ALA A 279 7.40 10.28 -9.97
N ILE A 280 8.69 9.91 -10.08
CA ILE A 280 9.47 9.32 -8.99
C ILE A 280 9.56 10.31 -7.82
N THR A 281 9.83 11.58 -8.09
CA THR A 281 9.98 12.60 -7.03
C THR A 281 8.69 12.85 -6.25
N LEU A 282 7.54 12.87 -6.92
CA LEU A 282 6.25 12.99 -6.24
C LEU A 282 5.90 11.74 -5.42
N LEU A 283 6.22 10.54 -5.92
CA LEU A 283 6.08 9.29 -5.17
C LEU A 283 6.98 9.29 -3.93
N GLU A 284 8.24 9.68 -4.08
CA GLU A 284 9.19 9.82 -2.97
C GLU A 284 8.64 10.78 -1.92
N ALA A 285 8.20 11.97 -2.32
CA ALA A 285 7.65 12.94 -1.40
C ALA A 285 6.43 12.42 -0.64
N ALA A 286 5.56 11.66 -1.30
CA ALA A 286 4.37 11.09 -0.68
C ALA A 286 4.68 10.05 0.41
N TYR A 287 5.58 9.10 0.12
CA TYR A 287 5.99 8.09 1.10
C TYR A 287 6.78 8.73 2.26
N ASP A 288 7.69 9.64 1.95
CA ASP A 288 8.50 10.39 2.92
C ASP A 288 7.61 11.24 3.85
N ALA A 289 6.61 11.95 3.30
CA ALA A 289 5.65 12.71 4.09
C ALA A 289 4.82 11.81 5.01
N THR A 290 4.42 10.64 4.51
CA THR A 290 3.65 9.66 5.29
C THR A 290 4.47 9.14 6.48
N LEU A 291 5.72 8.72 6.24
CA LEU A 291 6.61 8.22 7.28
C LEU A 291 7.07 9.32 8.24
N THR A 292 7.24 10.56 7.76
CA THR A 292 7.54 11.72 8.61
C THR A 292 6.38 12.02 9.56
N ALA A 293 5.14 12.04 9.06
CA ALA A 293 3.96 12.23 9.92
C ALA A 293 3.81 11.09 10.94
N ALA A 294 4.06 9.85 10.54
CA ALA A 294 4.06 8.72 11.47
C ALA A 294 5.16 8.81 12.52
N THR A 295 6.37 9.26 12.13
CA THR A 295 7.49 9.49 13.06
C THR A 295 7.15 10.58 14.06
N LEU A 296 6.48 11.65 13.62
CA LEU A 296 5.98 12.72 14.50
C LEU A 296 5.01 12.15 15.54
N ILE A 297 4.00 11.38 15.11
CA ILE A 297 3.03 10.72 15.99
C ILE A 297 3.74 9.78 16.98
N ALA A 298 4.70 8.99 16.51
CA ALA A 298 5.45 8.05 17.34
C ALA A 298 6.29 8.77 18.42
N THR A 299 6.87 9.92 18.05
CA THR A 299 7.64 10.77 18.95
C THR A 299 6.75 11.39 20.02
N GLU A 300 5.62 11.98 19.61
CA GLU A 300 4.66 12.63 20.52
C GLU A 300 4.03 11.64 21.51
N ARG A 301 3.75 10.41 21.06
CA ARG A 301 3.16 9.35 21.89
C ARG A 301 4.20 8.55 22.66
N ASN A 302 5.50 8.75 22.37
CA ASN A 302 6.60 7.93 22.86
C ASN A 302 6.32 6.41 22.70
N SER A 303 5.81 6.03 21.54
CA SER A 303 5.37 4.66 21.26
C SER A 303 5.58 4.32 19.79
N ARG A 304 5.83 3.04 19.50
CA ARG A 304 5.94 2.56 18.13
C ARG A 304 4.59 2.69 17.40
N VAL A 305 4.60 3.14 16.16
CA VAL A 305 3.37 3.39 15.38
C VAL A 305 3.27 2.43 14.20
N LYS A 306 2.08 1.84 14.02
CA LYS A 306 1.73 1.07 12.83
C LYS A 306 1.45 2.01 11.66
N VAL A 307 2.02 1.73 10.50
CA VAL A 307 1.85 2.50 9.27
C VAL A 307 1.44 1.57 8.15
N TYR A 308 0.33 1.85 7.50
CA TYR A 308 -0.15 1.10 6.35
C TYR A 308 0.04 1.94 5.09
N LEU A 309 0.96 1.51 4.23
CA LEU A 309 1.24 2.12 2.94
C LEU A 309 0.41 1.45 1.84
N THR A 310 0.18 2.19 0.76
CA THR A 310 -0.46 1.71 -0.46
C THR A 310 0.52 1.84 -1.61
N THR A 311 0.41 1.01 -2.65
CA THR A 311 1.18 1.18 -3.88
C THR A 311 0.66 2.38 -4.67
N LEU A 312 1.06 3.59 -4.28
CA LEU A 312 0.58 4.85 -4.87
C LEU A 312 0.81 4.88 -6.37
N GLY A 313 -0.24 5.20 -7.11
CA GLY A 313 -0.19 5.33 -8.56
C GLY A 313 -0.11 4.01 -9.33
N ALA A 314 -0.04 2.86 -8.65
CA ALA A 314 -0.24 1.56 -9.28
C ALA A 314 -1.72 1.43 -9.70
N GLY A 315 -1.99 0.79 -10.84
CA GLY A 315 -3.35 0.64 -11.36
C GLY A 315 -3.78 1.84 -12.21
N GLU A 316 -4.87 2.53 -11.82
CA GLU A 316 -5.56 3.54 -12.64
C GLU A 316 -4.65 4.67 -13.12
N LEU A 317 -3.72 5.13 -12.28
CA LEU A 317 -2.79 6.21 -12.64
C LEU A 317 -1.61 5.72 -13.48
N GLY A 318 -1.34 4.41 -13.55
CA GLY A 318 -0.38 3.81 -14.47
C GLY A 318 1.09 4.10 -14.22
N ASN A 319 1.49 4.35 -12.97
CA ASN A 319 2.91 4.50 -12.63
C ASN A 319 3.63 3.15 -12.72
N ARG A 320 4.89 3.16 -13.18
CA ARG A 320 5.69 1.94 -13.27
C ARG A 320 6.02 1.42 -11.88
N ARG A 321 5.90 0.12 -11.65
CA ARG A 321 6.23 -0.52 -10.36
C ARG A 321 7.66 -0.21 -9.92
N SER A 322 8.63 -0.20 -10.84
CA SER A 322 10.01 0.13 -10.53
C SER A 322 10.18 1.55 -9.95
N TRP A 323 9.38 2.53 -10.39
CA TRP A 323 9.39 3.88 -9.81
C TRP A 323 8.83 3.91 -8.40
N ILE A 324 7.77 3.13 -8.15
CA ILE A 324 7.14 2.99 -6.84
C ILE A 324 8.10 2.32 -5.85
N VAL A 325 8.72 1.21 -6.25
CA VAL A 325 9.71 0.48 -5.43
C VAL A 325 10.92 1.36 -5.12
N GLN A 326 11.44 2.09 -6.11
CA GLN A 326 12.54 3.04 -5.91
C GLN A 326 12.17 4.11 -4.87
N ALA A 327 10.98 4.70 -4.99
CA ALA A 327 10.51 5.73 -4.08
C ALA A 327 10.32 5.21 -2.65
N LEU A 328 9.68 4.03 -2.51
CA LEU A 328 9.52 3.34 -1.23
C LEU A 328 10.86 3.05 -0.56
N ASN A 329 11.82 2.46 -1.29
CA ASN A 329 13.12 2.09 -0.71
C ASN A 329 13.86 3.32 -0.17
N ARG A 330 13.82 4.45 -0.89
CA ARG A 330 14.43 5.72 -0.43
C ARG A 330 13.74 6.27 0.81
N ALA A 331 12.41 6.28 0.85
CA ALA A 331 11.66 6.73 2.02
C ALA A 331 11.91 5.82 3.25
N LEU A 332 11.87 4.49 3.07
CA LEU A 332 12.17 3.53 4.14
C LEU A 332 13.59 3.67 4.67
N ALA A 333 14.58 3.90 3.79
CA ALA A 333 15.96 4.16 4.19
C ALA A 333 16.10 5.48 4.98
N THR A 334 15.37 6.52 4.59
CA THR A 334 15.38 7.83 5.27
C THR A 334 14.83 7.73 6.69
N HIS A 335 13.89 6.83 6.93
CA HIS A 335 13.24 6.59 8.22
C HIS A 335 13.73 5.32 8.92
N ALA A 336 14.92 4.80 8.60
CA ALA A 336 15.41 3.53 9.12
C ALA A 336 15.47 3.46 10.67
N ASP A 337 15.75 4.59 11.32
CA ASP A 337 15.84 4.71 12.79
C ASP A 337 14.54 5.17 13.46
N ALA A 338 13.44 5.24 12.70
CA ALA A 338 12.13 5.60 13.23
C ALA A 338 11.43 4.38 13.87
N PRO A 339 10.77 4.55 15.04
CA PRO A 339 10.03 3.47 15.69
C PRO A 339 8.69 3.22 14.96
N LEU A 340 8.75 2.67 13.74
CA LEU A 340 7.61 2.43 12.86
C LEU A 340 7.51 0.97 12.44
N ASP A 341 6.31 0.40 12.59
CA ASP A 341 5.91 -0.87 11.97
C ASP A 341 5.18 -0.56 10.66
N VAL A 342 5.89 -0.68 9.54
CA VAL A 342 5.37 -0.33 8.21
C VAL A 342 4.89 -1.59 7.50
N MET A 343 3.66 -1.53 6.96
CA MET A 343 3.08 -2.58 6.15
C MET A 343 2.69 -2.01 4.79
N LEU A 344 3.21 -2.58 3.69
CA LEU A 344 2.74 -2.24 2.34
C LEU A 344 1.55 -3.15 1.99
N VAL A 345 0.37 -2.55 1.85
CA VAL A 345 -0.89 -3.27 1.66
C VAL A 345 -1.16 -3.56 0.19
N HIS A 346 -1.30 -4.85 -0.13
CA HIS A 346 -1.64 -5.37 -1.45
C HIS A 346 -3.05 -5.97 -1.45
N TYR A 347 -3.75 -5.84 -2.57
CA TYR A 347 -5.15 -6.26 -2.68
C TYR A 347 -5.34 -7.79 -2.81
N ALA A 348 -4.49 -8.47 -3.59
CA ALA A 348 -4.66 -9.89 -3.91
C ALA A 348 -3.40 -10.71 -3.68
N GLU A 349 -2.28 -10.28 -4.27
CA GLU A 349 -0.97 -10.91 -4.15
C GLU A 349 0.09 -9.81 -4.03
N VAL A 350 1.27 -10.16 -3.52
CA VAL A 350 2.42 -9.26 -3.47
C VAL A 350 3.17 -9.38 -4.79
N PRO A 351 3.22 -8.33 -5.62
CA PRO A 351 4.03 -8.37 -6.83
C PRO A 351 5.51 -8.51 -6.46
N PRO A 352 6.30 -9.31 -7.17
CA PRO A 352 7.59 -9.70 -6.61
C PRO A 352 8.62 -8.57 -6.52
N GLU A 353 8.44 -7.51 -7.28
CA GLU A 353 9.29 -6.32 -7.19
C GLU A 353 9.25 -5.66 -5.79
N TYR A 354 8.24 -5.98 -4.97
CA TYR A 354 8.10 -5.44 -3.62
C TYR A 354 8.75 -6.30 -2.53
N TYR A 355 9.14 -7.56 -2.80
CA TYR A 355 9.82 -8.40 -1.79
C TYR A 355 11.19 -7.84 -1.42
N SER A 356 11.92 -7.25 -2.37
CA SER A 356 13.22 -6.62 -2.07
C SER A 356 13.15 -5.45 -1.08
N LEU A 357 11.96 -4.93 -0.76
CA LEU A 357 11.80 -3.89 0.25
C LEU A 357 11.89 -4.45 1.68
N GLU A 358 11.69 -5.75 1.87
CA GLU A 358 11.78 -6.45 3.16
C GLU A 358 13.24 -6.71 3.59
N ASP A 359 14.18 -6.67 2.64
CA ASP A 359 15.61 -6.89 2.86
C ASP A 359 16.15 -6.01 4.00
N GLY A 360 16.59 -6.65 5.08
CA GLY A 360 17.14 -5.98 6.27
C GLY A 360 16.14 -5.23 7.13
N ARG A 361 14.82 -5.35 6.84
CA ARG A 361 13.75 -4.60 7.51
C ARG A 361 12.57 -5.46 7.99
N CYS A 362 12.48 -6.73 7.57
CA CYS A 362 11.34 -7.59 7.90
C CYS A 362 11.09 -7.72 9.41
N ARG A 363 9.82 -7.68 9.85
CA ARG A 363 9.45 -7.89 11.26
C ARG A 363 9.65 -9.34 11.70
N THR A 364 9.46 -10.26 10.75
CA THR A 364 9.51 -11.71 10.94
C THR A 364 10.77 -12.35 10.41
N ALA A 365 11.77 -11.57 9.94
CA ALA A 365 13.07 -12.13 9.62
C ALA A 365 13.60 -12.82 10.88
N ALA A 366 13.50 -14.15 10.89
CA ALA A 366 14.39 -14.94 11.70
C ALA A 366 15.80 -14.44 11.34
N PRO A 367 16.66 -14.19 12.34
CA PRO A 367 18.06 -13.96 12.02
C PRO A 367 18.51 -15.10 11.11
N LYS A 368 19.16 -14.79 9.98
CA LYS A 368 19.76 -15.80 9.10
C LYS A 368 20.32 -16.91 9.98
N PRO A 369 19.96 -18.20 9.76
CA PRO A 369 20.35 -19.26 10.66
C PRO A 369 21.85 -19.12 10.91
N SER A 370 22.25 -18.97 12.18
CA SER A 370 23.67 -19.07 12.52
C SER A 370 24.18 -20.41 11.98
N ALA A 371 25.48 -20.56 11.71
CA ALA A 371 26.01 -21.85 11.23
C ALA A 371 25.51 -23.05 12.09
N ALA A 372 25.41 -22.85 13.41
CA ALA A 372 24.86 -23.85 14.34
C ALA A 372 23.35 -24.10 14.20
N GLY A 373 22.57 -23.10 13.78
CA GLY A 373 21.14 -23.23 13.47
C GLY A 373 20.91 -24.00 12.17
N LEU A 374 21.70 -23.69 11.13
CA LEU A 374 21.67 -24.41 9.86
C LEU A 374 22.04 -25.89 10.05
N ASP A 375 23.08 -26.18 10.83
CA ASP A 375 23.47 -27.56 11.17
C ASP A 375 22.33 -28.30 11.89
N SER A 376 21.63 -27.63 12.81
CA SER A 376 20.51 -28.23 13.55
C SER A 376 19.30 -28.51 12.67
N GLN A 377 18.97 -27.60 11.74
CA GLN A 377 17.92 -27.79 10.74
C GLN A 377 18.24 -28.94 9.80
N LEU A 378 19.49 -29.00 9.32
CA LEU A 378 19.95 -30.06 8.43
C LEU A 378 19.86 -31.44 9.11
N GLU A 379 20.27 -31.54 10.38
CA GLU A 379 20.15 -32.77 11.16
C GLU A 379 18.68 -33.14 11.44
N ALA A 380 17.80 -32.16 11.68
CA ALA A 380 16.36 -32.43 11.82
C ALA A 380 15.77 -32.97 10.51
N LEU A 381 16.12 -32.36 9.37
CA LEU A 381 15.67 -32.76 8.04
C LEU A 381 16.16 -34.17 7.67
N LYS A 382 17.44 -34.49 7.94
CA LYS A 382 18.02 -35.82 7.72
C LYS A 382 17.30 -36.94 8.48
N ASN A 383 16.69 -36.62 9.60
CA ASN A 383 15.95 -37.58 10.42
C ASN A 383 14.52 -37.84 9.91
N THR A 384 14.01 -37.03 8.98
CA THR A 384 12.68 -37.20 8.39
C THR A 384 12.61 -38.40 7.45
N ASP A 385 11.41 -38.95 7.28
CA ASP A 385 11.18 -40.04 6.33
C ASP A 385 11.32 -39.56 4.88
N ALA A 386 11.01 -38.29 4.61
CA ALA A 386 11.19 -37.67 3.29
C ALA A 386 12.67 -37.71 2.86
N TYR A 387 13.60 -37.30 3.73
CA TYR A 387 15.03 -37.38 3.44
C TYR A 387 15.51 -38.81 3.21
N LYS A 388 15.08 -39.76 4.06
CA LYS A 388 15.48 -41.17 3.92
C LYS A 388 14.99 -41.79 2.61
N CYS A 389 13.78 -41.43 2.16
CA CYS A 389 13.26 -41.85 0.86
C CYS A 389 14.12 -41.28 -0.28
N VAL A 390 14.40 -39.98 -0.26
CA VAL A 390 15.23 -39.32 -1.28
C VAL A 390 16.65 -39.89 -1.31
N ALA A 391 17.28 -40.12 -0.17
CA ALA A 391 18.60 -40.74 -0.08
C ALA A 391 18.62 -42.18 -0.64
N ALA A 392 17.53 -42.94 -0.46
CA ALA A 392 17.39 -44.28 -1.03
C ALA A 392 17.16 -44.27 -2.55
N GLU A 393 16.47 -43.26 -3.08
CA GLU A 393 16.10 -43.14 -4.50
C GLU A 393 17.19 -42.47 -5.36
N HIS A 394 17.83 -41.41 -4.84
CA HIS A 394 18.78 -40.56 -5.57
C HIS A 394 20.23 -40.67 -5.05
N GLY A 395 20.44 -41.34 -3.90
CA GLY A 395 21.76 -41.53 -3.29
C GLY A 395 22.15 -40.44 -2.29
N ASP A 396 22.95 -40.82 -1.30
CA ASP A 396 23.30 -39.97 -0.15
C ASP A 396 23.95 -38.63 -0.52
N SER A 397 24.76 -38.60 -1.58
CA SER A 397 25.45 -37.38 -2.01
C SER A 397 24.50 -36.34 -2.58
N GLU A 398 23.52 -36.77 -3.38
CA GLU A 398 22.55 -35.86 -4.01
C GLU A 398 21.52 -35.39 -2.98
N ALA A 399 21.05 -36.30 -2.12
CA ALA A 399 20.18 -35.96 -0.99
C ALA A 399 20.82 -34.93 -0.04
N ALA A 400 22.12 -35.06 0.25
CA ALA A 400 22.85 -34.10 1.07
C ALA A 400 22.89 -32.70 0.44
N MET A 401 23.19 -32.60 -0.86
CA MET A 401 23.23 -31.33 -1.60
C MET A 401 21.84 -30.66 -1.63
N LEU A 402 20.78 -31.42 -1.94
CA LEU A 402 19.41 -30.92 -1.97
C LEU A 402 18.91 -30.49 -0.58
N SER A 403 19.28 -31.23 0.47
CA SER A 403 18.94 -30.85 1.85
C SER A 403 19.63 -29.56 2.30
N ALA A 404 20.86 -29.32 1.85
CA ALA A 404 21.60 -28.11 2.16
C ALA A 404 21.03 -26.90 1.41
N ALA A 405 20.63 -27.08 0.14
CA ALA A 405 19.92 -26.06 -0.62
C ALA A 405 18.58 -25.72 0.05
N PHE A 406 17.79 -26.73 0.42
CA PHE A 406 16.51 -26.54 1.11
C PHE A 406 16.69 -25.75 2.41
N ALA A 407 17.60 -26.17 3.28
CA ALA A 407 17.86 -25.48 4.55
C ALA A 407 18.41 -24.05 4.37
N HIS A 408 19.09 -23.76 3.25
CA HIS A 408 19.55 -22.42 2.93
C HIS A 408 18.40 -21.51 2.47
N ILE A 409 17.43 -22.07 1.75
CA ILE A 409 16.25 -21.34 1.26
C ILE A 409 15.23 -21.14 2.38
N ASP A 410 14.99 -22.15 3.22
CA ASP A 410 14.14 -22.08 4.42
C ASP A 410 14.82 -21.23 5.50
N THR A 411 14.76 -19.91 5.31
CA THR A 411 15.44 -18.94 6.17
C THR A 411 14.84 -18.88 7.57
N ASN A 412 13.56 -19.18 7.71
CA ASN A 412 12.84 -19.07 8.97
C ASN A 412 12.88 -20.38 9.79
N GLY A 413 13.15 -21.51 9.14
CA GLY A 413 13.33 -22.82 9.76
C GLY A 413 12.06 -23.54 10.15
N ASP A 414 10.93 -23.18 9.57
CA ASP A 414 9.65 -23.83 9.83
C ASP A 414 9.49 -25.16 9.07
N GLY A 415 10.47 -25.51 8.22
CA GLY A 415 10.53 -26.77 7.49
C GLY A 415 9.78 -26.75 6.17
N VAL A 416 9.30 -25.60 5.71
CA VAL A 416 8.71 -25.38 4.39
C VAL A 416 9.33 -24.16 3.72
N ILE A 417 9.31 -24.10 2.40
CA ILE A 417 9.78 -22.91 1.66
C ILE A 417 8.56 -22.12 1.20
N ASP A 418 8.39 -20.92 1.74
CA ASP A 418 7.36 -20.01 1.26
C ASP A 418 7.80 -19.24 -0.01
N ARG A 419 6.84 -18.58 -0.66
CA ARG A 419 7.11 -17.83 -1.90
C ARG A 419 8.13 -16.71 -1.72
N ARG A 420 8.21 -16.12 -0.53
CA ARG A 420 9.17 -15.06 -0.19
C ARG A 420 10.56 -15.65 -0.10
N GLU A 421 10.69 -16.78 0.58
CA GLU A 421 11.94 -17.51 0.75
C GLU A 421 12.52 -17.94 -0.59
N LEU A 422 11.71 -18.55 -1.47
CA LEU A 422 12.15 -18.90 -2.81
C LEU A 422 12.53 -17.67 -3.65
N MET A 423 11.76 -16.58 -3.56
CA MET A 423 12.07 -15.32 -4.24
C MET A 423 13.40 -14.73 -3.80
N HIS A 424 13.62 -14.61 -2.49
CA HIS A 424 14.87 -14.10 -1.95
C HIS A 424 16.06 -14.98 -2.37
N ALA A 425 15.91 -16.30 -2.29
CA ALA A 425 16.95 -17.24 -2.69
C ALA A 425 17.31 -17.11 -4.17
N LEU A 426 16.34 -17.24 -5.08
CA LEU A 426 16.61 -17.26 -6.52
C LEU A 426 17.08 -15.90 -7.05
N THR A 427 16.48 -14.81 -6.57
CA THR A 427 16.92 -13.46 -6.97
C THR A 427 18.32 -13.13 -6.43
N SER A 428 18.78 -13.77 -5.36
CA SER A 428 20.15 -13.59 -4.87
C SER A 428 21.21 -14.22 -5.77
N ILE A 429 20.84 -15.28 -6.52
CA ILE A 429 21.73 -15.95 -7.49
C ILE A 429 21.92 -15.07 -8.72
N ASP A 430 20.83 -14.69 -9.37
CA ASP A 430 20.85 -13.87 -10.58
C ASP A 430 19.55 -13.07 -10.71
N LYS A 431 19.60 -11.79 -10.33
CA LYS A 431 18.48 -10.84 -10.46
C LYS A 431 18.03 -10.59 -11.90
N GLY A 432 18.90 -10.85 -12.87
CA GLY A 432 18.62 -10.67 -14.30
C GLY A 432 17.87 -11.85 -14.91
N PHE A 433 18.22 -13.07 -14.51
CA PHE A 433 17.57 -14.29 -14.97
C PHE A 433 16.31 -14.61 -14.15
N PHE A 434 16.43 -14.67 -12.82
CA PHE A 434 15.34 -14.98 -11.90
C PHE A 434 14.51 -13.73 -11.63
N THR A 435 13.76 -13.32 -12.66
CA THR A 435 12.77 -12.25 -12.48
C THR A 435 11.60 -12.72 -11.62
N ALA A 436 10.94 -11.76 -10.99
CA ALA A 436 9.61 -11.86 -10.40
C ALA A 436 8.69 -12.92 -11.01
N THR A 437 8.43 -12.78 -12.32
CA THR A 437 7.52 -13.65 -13.08
C THR A 437 8.06 -15.06 -13.21
N VAL A 438 9.36 -15.19 -13.45
CA VAL A 438 10.02 -16.50 -13.58
C VAL A 438 9.95 -17.23 -12.25
N VAL A 439 10.31 -16.59 -11.14
CA VAL A 439 10.26 -17.26 -9.84
C VAL A 439 8.84 -17.66 -9.45
N ASN A 440 7.82 -16.86 -9.76
CA ASN A 440 6.44 -17.27 -9.50
C ASN A 440 6.04 -18.49 -10.32
N LEU A 441 6.45 -18.58 -11.58
CA LEU A 441 6.22 -19.76 -12.41
C LEU A 441 6.91 -20.99 -11.81
N LEU A 442 8.18 -20.84 -11.41
CA LEU A 442 8.94 -21.91 -10.77
C LEU A 442 8.34 -22.32 -9.43
N PHE A 443 7.81 -21.37 -8.65
CA PHE A 443 7.11 -21.66 -7.41
C PHE A 443 5.84 -22.47 -7.67
N ASP A 444 5.01 -22.03 -8.63
CA ASP A 444 3.75 -22.70 -8.96
C ASP A 444 3.98 -24.09 -9.57
N GLU A 445 5.14 -24.31 -10.19
CA GLU A 445 5.57 -25.61 -10.71
C GLU A 445 6.11 -26.53 -9.60
N ALA A 446 6.82 -25.95 -8.61
CA ALA A 446 7.29 -26.69 -7.45
C ALA A 446 6.17 -27.05 -6.46
N ASP A 447 5.19 -26.16 -6.22
CA ASP A 447 4.03 -26.37 -5.33
C ASP A 447 2.99 -27.30 -5.97
N CYS A 448 3.32 -28.60 -6.04
CA CYS A 448 2.46 -29.63 -6.62
C CYS A 448 1.17 -29.84 -5.82
N ALA A 449 1.19 -29.66 -4.50
CA ALA A 449 0.01 -29.77 -3.65
C ALA A 449 -0.94 -28.57 -3.78
N GLY A 450 -0.44 -27.40 -4.22
CA GLY A 450 -1.18 -26.14 -4.29
C GLY A 450 -1.54 -25.60 -2.90
N ASP A 451 -0.75 -25.93 -1.87
CA ASP A 451 -0.99 -25.50 -0.49
C ASP A 451 -0.31 -24.15 -0.17
N GLY A 452 0.45 -23.61 -1.13
CA GLY A 452 1.08 -22.29 -1.07
C GLY A 452 2.45 -22.30 -0.39
N VAL A 453 3.01 -23.48 -0.10
CA VAL A 453 4.37 -23.68 0.41
C VAL A 453 5.03 -24.83 -0.34
N ILE A 454 6.36 -24.90 -0.35
CA ILE A 454 7.10 -25.99 -0.98
C ILE A 454 7.69 -26.86 0.13
N HIS A 455 7.23 -28.11 0.21
CA HIS A 455 7.80 -29.12 1.11
C HIS A 455 9.10 -29.68 0.54
N TYR A 456 9.96 -30.26 1.38
CA TYR A 456 11.24 -30.85 0.94
C TYR A 456 11.07 -31.87 -0.20
N SER A 457 10.05 -32.74 -0.10
CA SER A 457 9.75 -33.72 -1.16
C SER A 457 9.33 -33.08 -2.48
N GLU A 458 8.66 -31.93 -2.43
CA GLU A 458 8.24 -31.18 -3.61
C GLU A 458 9.42 -30.48 -4.27
N LEU A 459 10.30 -29.85 -3.47
CA LEU A 459 11.54 -29.28 -3.98
C LEU A 459 12.40 -30.34 -4.68
N VAL A 460 12.55 -31.52 -4.08
CA VAL A 460 13.33 -32.61 -4.67
C VAL A 460 12.70 -33.09 -5.98
N ASN A 461 11.40 -33.37 -5.98
CA ASN A 461 10.70 -33.81 -7.19
C ASN A 461 10.84 -32.81 -8.33
N TRP A 462 10.70 -31.52 -8.01
CA TRP A 462 10.87 -30.43 -8.95
C TRP A 462 12.30 -30.41 -9.49
N LEU A 463 13.32 -30.27 -8.63
CA LEU A 463 14.73 -30.20 -9.05
C LEU A 463 15.24 -31.44 -9.78
N CYS A 464 14.70 -32.63 -9.50
CA CYS A 464 15.05 -33.86 -10.21
C CYS A 464 14.36 -33.99 -11.57
N SER A 465 13.34 -33.17 -11.85
CA SER A 465 12.63 -33.12 -13.14
C SER A 465 13.04 -31.94 -14.03
N GLU A 466 13.71 -30.94 -13.47
CA GLU A 466 14.15 -29.71 -14.12
C GLU A 466 15.48 -29.84 -14.86
N ASP A 467 15.83 -28.79 -15.63
CA ASP A 467 17.13 -28.68 -16.30
C ASP A 467 18.29 -28.66 -15.28
N GLU A 468 19.39 -29.36 -15.60
CA GLU A 468 20.59 -29.45 -14.75
C GLU A 468 21.17 -28.05 -14.43
N ASP A 469 21.02 -27.08 -15.33
CA ASP A 469 21.46 -25.70 -15.09
C ASP A 469 20.71 -25.00 -13.94
N ILE A 470 19.40 -25.26 -13.79
CA ILE A 470 18.56 -24.70 -12.72
C ILE A 470 18.90 -25.39 -11.40
N LYS A 471 18.99 -26.72 -11.43
CA LYS A 471 19.37 -27.55 -10.28
C LYS A 471 20.74 -27.15 -9.74
N ASP A 472 21.74 -27.03 -10.60
CA ASP A 472 23.09 -26.61 -10.21
C ASP A 472 23.11 -25.19 -9.65
N SER A 473 22.33 -24.27 -10.22
CA SER A 473 22.25 -22.90 -9.73
C SER A 473 21.68 -22.82 -8.33
N ILE A 474 20.62 -23.58 -8.06
CA ILE A 474 19.96 -23.62 -6.74
C ILE A 474 20.84 -24.31 -5.71
N CYS A 475 21.51 -25.40 -6.08
CA CYS A 475 22.39 -26.10 -5.15
C CYS A 475 23.65 -25.31 -4.81
N ARG A 476 24.08 -24.37 -5.66
CA ARG A 476 25.18 -23.43 -5.33
C ARG A 476 24.83 -22.46 -4.20
N LEU A 477 23.56 -22.27 -3.85
CA LEU A 477 23.19 -21.41 -2.71
C LEU A 477 23.78 -21.91 -1.38
N ALA A 478 23.99 -23.21 -1.25
CA ALA A 478 24.52 -23.82 -0.03
C ALA A 478 26.07 -23.75 0.09
N HIS A 479 26.76 -23.22 -0.93
CA HIS A 479 28.23 -23.14 -1.01
C HIS A 479 28.70 -21.69 -1.19
#